data_AF-A0A9E5C061-F1
#
_entry.id   AF-A0A9E5C061-F1
#
_cell.length_a   1.000
_cell.length_b   1.000
_cell.length_c   1.000
_cell.angle_alpha   90.00
_cell.angle_beta   90.00
_cell.angle_gamma   90.00
#
_symmetry.space_group_name_H-M   'P 1'
#
loop_
_entity.id
_entity.type
_entity.pdbx_description
1 polymer ?
#
loop_
_entity_poly.entity_id
_entity_poly.type
_entity_poly.pdbx_seq_one_letter_code
_entity_poly.pdbx_strand_id
1 'polypeptide(L)'
;MATKIGINGFGRIGRQVLKAIRDRHGDSLAVVAINDLVDAETNAHLLKYDSNYGRFNGTVETSDGSIVVDGTTITTFAERDPSAIRWADAGVELVVESTGLFTDANLARGHLGDTVKKVIISAPAKNEDITVVQGVNADLYDPANHHVISNASCTTNGLAPVVKVLLDNFGIVKAQMTTVHSYTNTQRVLDVAHKDIREGRAAALNIIPFTTGAAKALKLVIPEIEGKIDGLAYRVP
;
A
#
# COMPACT_ATOMS: atom_id res chain seq x y z
N MET A 1 21.62 -7.64 10.90
CA MET A 1 21.49 -7.80 9.44
C MET A 1 20.20 -7.11 9.03
N ALA A 2 20.18 -6.46 7.86
CA ALA A 2 18.97 -5.80 7.38
C ALA A 2 17.90 -6.83 6.99
N THR A 3 16.64 -6.58 7.36
CA THR A 3 15.51 -7.42 6.94
C THR A 3 15.27 -7.26 5.45
N LYS A 4 15.17 -8.38 4.75
CA LYS A 4 15.02 -8.43 3.29
C LYS A 4 13.56 -8.32 2.88
N ILE A 5 13.26 -7.30 2.08
CA ILE A 5 11.92 -6.93 1.66
C ILE A 5 11.69 -7.30 0.19
N GLY A 6 10.57 -7.96 -0.06
CA GLY A 6 10.00 -8.18 -1.38
C GLY A 6 8.82 -7.24 -1.60
N ILE A 7 8.67 -6.68 -2.79
CA ILE A 7 7.53 -5.82 -3.13
C ILE A 7 6.72 -6.50 -4.24
N ASN A 8 5.48 -6.89 -3.93
CA ASN A 8 4.55 -7.35 -4.96
C ASN A 8 3.73 -6.17 -5.49
N GLY A 9 3.77 -5.95 -6.80
CA GLY A 9 3.21 -4.78 -7.48
C GLY A 9 4.11 -3.57 -7.36
N PHE A 10 4.91 -3.30 -8.38
CA PHE A 10 5.84 -2.17 -8.42
C PHE A 10 5.21 -0.89 -8.98
N GLY A 11 3.95 -0.65 -8.57
CA GLY A 11 3.15 0.52 -8.93
C GLY A 11 3.54 1.78 -8.15
N ARG A 12 2.60 2.75 -8.06
CA ARG A 12 2.85 4.01 -7.34
C ARG A 12 3.30 3.77 -5.90
N ILE A 13 2.63 2.89 -5.15
CA ILE A 13 2.97 2.63 -3.74
C ILE A 13 4.25 1.82 -3.62
N GLY A 14 4.41 0.71 -4.35
CA GLY A 14 5.63 -0.11 -4.31
C GLY A 14 6.91 0.68 -4.58
N ARG A 15 6.92 1.59 -5.58
CA ARG A 15 8.08 2.46 -5.84
C ARG A 15 8.37 3.43 -4.71
N GLN A 16 7.34 3.95 -4.04
CA GLN A 16 7.51 4.85 -2.89
C GLN A 16 7.98 4.09 -1.64
N VAL A 17 7.58 2.82 -1.47
CA VAL A 17 8.11 1.94 -0.42
C VAL A 17 9.62 1.74 -0.60
N LEU A 18 10.08 1.45 -1.83
CA LEU A 18 11.51 1.34 -2.11
C LEU A 18 12.25 2.64 -1.78
N LYS A 19 11.76 3.79 -2.25
CA LYS A 19 12.35 5.12 -1.96
C LYS A 19 12.42 5.38 -0.46
N ALA A 20 11.33 5.14 0.27
CA ALA A 20 11.26 5.38 1.71
C ALA A 20 12.21 4.45 2.50
N ILE A 21 12.30 3.17 2.14
CA ILE A 21 13.24 2.23 2.76
C ILE A 21 14.67 2.72 2.55
N ARG A 22 15.04 3.01 1.29
CA ARG A 22 16.39 3.46 0.95
C ARG A 22 16.77 4.75 1.70
N ASP A 23 15.88 5.74 1.68
CA ASP A 23 16.20 7.10 2.17
C ASP A 23 16.18 7.20 3.69
N ARG A 24 15.44 6.31 4.38
CA ARG A 24 15.17 6.45 5.83
C ARG A 24 15.57 5.24 6.67
N HIS A 25 15.70 4.06 6.06
CA HIS A 25 15.85 2.78 6.77
C HIS A 25 16.84 1.82 6.08
N GLY A 26 17.75 2.31 5.23
CA GLY A 26 18.67 1.46 4.47
C GLY A 26 19.70 0.70 5.33
N ASP A 27 19.83 1.06 6.60
CA ASP A 27 20.65 0.38 7.61
C ASP A 27 19.98 -0.86 8.21
N SER A 28 18.65 -0.91 8.16
CA SER A 28 17.81 -1.89 8.85
C SER A 28 16.94 -2.70 7.91
N LEU A 29 16.63 -2.18 6.73
CA LEU A 29 15.77 -2.79 5.71
C LEU A 29 16.44 -2.73 4.33
N ALA A 30 16.28 -3.79 3.53
CA ALA A 30 16.79 -3.84 2.17
C ALA A 30 15.75 -4.41 1.22
N VAL A 31 15.39 -3.69 0.16
CA VAL A 31 14.56 -4.25 -0.91
C VAL A 31 15.45 -5.13 -1.79
N VAL A 32 15.19 -6.42 -1.80
CA VAL A 32 16.01 -7.41 -2.53
C VAL A 32 15.29 -8.00 -3.73
N ALA A 33 13.96 -7.88 -3.78
CA ALA A 33 13.19 -8.33 -4.92
C ALA A 33 11.91 -7.51 -5.14
N ILE A 34 11.46 -7.49 -6.39
CA ILE A 34 10.15 -7.01 -6.80
C ILE A 34 9.45 -8.08 -7.64
N ASN A 35 8.12 -8.08 -7.63
CA ASN A 35 7.30 -8.82 -8.60
C ASN A 35 6.35 -7.85 -9.29
N ASP A 36 6.41 -7.79 -10.63
CA ASP A 36 5.48 -7.02 -11.45
C ASP A 36 5.36 -7.66 -12.83
N LEU A 37 4.22 -7.44 -13.50
CA LEU A 37 3.99 -7.97 -14.86
C LEU A 37 4.61 -7.08 -15.95
N VAL A 38 5.17 -5.94 -15.54
CA VAL A 38 5.91 -4.99 -16.38
C VAL A 38 7.40 -5.34 -16.32
N ASP A 39 8.09 -5.17 -17.46
CA ASP A 39 9.51 -5.46 -17.58
C ASP A 39 10.39 -4.54 -16.71
N ALA A 40 11.63 -4.97 -16.45
CA ALA A 40 12.57 -4.25 -15.59
C ALA A 40 12.97 -2.88 -16.14
N GLU A 41 13.05 -2.69 -17.47
CA GLU A 41 13.42 -1.41 -18.08
C GLU A 41 12.32 -0.37 -17.85
N THR A 42 11.07 -0.75 -18.09
CA THR A 42 9.91 0.10 -17.81
C THR A 42 9.81 0.42 -16.32
N ASN A 43 9.98 -0.57 -15.44
CA ASN A 43 9.96 -0.35 -14.00
C ASN A 43 11.11 0.56 -13.51
N ALA A 44 12.32 0.39 -14.04
CA ALA A 44 13.46 1.26 -13.78
C ALA A 44 13.19 2.69 -14.23
N HIS A 45 12.59 2.88 -15.42
CA HIS A 45 12.19 4.20 -15.91
C HIS A 45 11.18 4.87 -14.98
N LEU A 46 10.12 4.16 -14.58
CA LEU A 46 9.08 4.68 -13.69
C LEU A 46 9.56 4.93 -12.25
N LEU A 47 10.63 4.25 -11.82
CA LEU A 47 11.30 4.56 -10.56
C LEU A 47 12.12 5.85 -10.68
N LYS A 48 12.88 5.97 -11.78
CA LYS A 48 13.78 7.09 -12.08
C LYS A 48 13.05 8.41 -12.27
N TYR A 49 11.87 8.39 -12.89
CA TYR A 49 11.09 9.59 -13.21
C TYR A 49 9.66 9.47 -12.66
N ASP A 50 9.33 10.29 -11.66
CA ASP A 50 7.98 10.37 -11.09
C ASP A 50 7.43 11.80 -11.23
N SER A 51 6.28 11.97 -11.88
CA SER A 51 5.69 13.30 -12.11
C SER A 51 5.30 14.03 -10.82
N ASN A 52 5.05 13.32 -9.72
CA ASN A 52 4.66 13.93 -8.44
C ASN A 52 5.84 14.18 -7.52
N TYR A 53 6.82 13.28 -7.51
CA TYR A 53 7.94 13.30 -6.57
C TYR A 53 9.29 13.64 -7.23
N GLY A 54 9.27 13.95 -8.52
CA GLY A 54 10.44 14.31 -9.29
C GLY A 54 11.32 13.11 -9.67
N ARG A 55 12.54 13.44 -10.09
CA ARG A 55 13.55 12.45 -10.48
C ARG A 55 14.12 11.77 -9.23
N PHE A 56 14.35 10.46 -9.34
CA PHE A 56 15.04 9.70 -8.31
C PHE A 56 16.44 10.25 -8.05
N ASN A 57 16.74 10.52 -6.78
CA ASN A 57 18.03 11.02 -6.35
C ASN A 57 18.98 9.83 -6.08
N GLY A 58 19.56 9.28 -7.14
CA GLY A 58 20.42 8.10 -7.13
C GLY A 58 20.59 7.50 -8.52
N THR A 59 21.27 6.36 -8.62
CA THR A 59 21.36 5.60 -9.88
C THR A 59 20.24 4.57 -9.96
N VAL A 60 19.65 4.48 -11.16
CA VAL A 60 18.67 3.45 -11.51
C VAL A 60 19.03 2.96 -12.90
N GLU A 61 19.39 1.70 -12.96
CA GLU A 61 19.88 0.97 -14.13
C GLU A 61 19.18 -0.39 -14.21
N THR A 62 19.40 -1.11 -15.30
CA THR A 62 18.96 -2.49 -15.46
C THR A 62 20.13 -3.38 -15.81
N SER A 63 20.10 -4.62 -15.34
CA SER A 63 21.11 -5.64 -15.64
C SER A 63 20.43 -6.99 -15.59
N ASP A 64 20.57 -7.78 -16.67
CA ASP A 64 20.07 -9.16 -16.76
C ASP A 64 18.61 -9.35 -16.31
N GLY A 65 17.72 -8.45 -16.75
CA GLY A 65 16.29 -8.50 -16.40
C GLY A 65 15.96 -8.05 -14.97
N SER A 66 16.95 -7.57 -14.22
CA SER A 66 16.80 -7.02 -12.87
C SER A 66 16.97 -5.50 -12.86
N ILE A 67 16.51 -4.86 -11.78
CA ILE A 67 16.73 -3.43 -11.55
C ILE A 67 17.98 -3.28 -10.67
N VAL A 68 18.84 -2.33 -10.98
CA VAL A 68 19.99 -1.97 -10.16
C VAL A 68 19.79 -0.57 -9.61
N VAL A 69 19.73 -0.44 -8.29
CA VAL A 69 19.54 0.83 -7.58
C VAL A 69 20.75 1.11 -6.72
N ASP A 70 21.44 2.23 -6.99
CA ASP A 70 22.64 2.63 -6.24
C ASP A 70 23.68 1.49 -6.14
N GLY A 71 23.85 0.75 -7.23
CA GLY A 71 24.76 -0.41 -7.35
C GLY A 71 24.25 -1.71 -6.74
N THR A 72 23.05 -1.71 -6.12
CA THR A 72 22.42 -2.91 -5.54
C THR A 72 21.45 -3.53 -6.54
N THR A 73 21.69 -4.80 -6.89
CA THR A 73 20.76 -5.58 -7.72
C THR A 73 19.52 -5.98 -6.94
N ILE A 74 18.36 -5.73 -7.52
CA ILE A 74 17.03 -6.10 -7.03
C ILE A 74 16.45 -7.09 -8.03
N THR A 75 16.26 -8.34 -7.59
CA THR A 75 15.71 -9.41 -8.43
C THR A 75 14.29 -9.07 -8.87
N THR A 76 13.99 -9.22 -10.15
CA THR A 76 12.65 -9.00 -10.70
C THR A 76 11.99 -10.34 -11.03
N PHE A 77 10.79 -10.55 -10.50
CA PHE A 77 9.89 -11.64 -10.87
C PHE A 77 8.71 -11.10 -11.68
N ALA A 78 8.05 -11.98 -12.44
CA ALA A 78 6.89 -11.63 -13.27
C ALA A 78 5.77 -12.69 -13.15
N GLU A 79 5.40 -13.01 -11.91
CA GLU A 79 4.40 -14.02 -11.61
C GLU A 79 3.04 -13.40 -11.25
N ARG A 80 1.97 -14.07 -11.70
CA ARG A 80 0.58 -13.66 -11.41
C ARG A 80 0.06 -14.25 -10.11
N ASP A 81 0.49 -15.46 -9.77
CA ASP A 81 0.07 -16.15 -8.56
C ASP A 81 1.06 -15.81 -7.43
N PRO A 82 0.59 -15.29 -6.28
CA PRO A 82 1.46 -14.92 -5.16
C PRO A 82 2.28 -16.10 -4.62
N SER A 83 1.79 -17.34 -4.77
CA SER A 83 2.45 -18.58 -4.32
C SER A 83 3.49 -19.12 -5.30
N ALA A 84 3.45 -18.68 -6.56
CA ALA A 84 4.45 -19.04 -7.57
C ALA A 84 5.71 -18.17 -7.49
N ILE A 85 5.64 -17.01 -6.81
CA ILE A 85 6.78 -16.10 -6.70
C ILE A 85 7.86 -16.76 -5.83
N ARG A 86 9.03 -16.98 -6.40
CA ARG A 86 10.17 -17.65 -5.74
C ARG A 86 10.94 -16.71 -4.81
N TRP A 87 10.26 -16.16 -3.82
CA TRP A 87 10.83 -15.23 -2.83
C TRP A 87 12.08 -15.76 -2.11
N ALA A 88 12.14 -17.07 -1.89
CA ALA A 88 13.26 -17.72 -1.23
C ALA A 88 14.59 -17.57 -2.00
N ASP A 89 14.56 -17.48 -3.34
CA ASP A 89 15.77 -17.31 -4.15
C ASP A 89 16.47 -15.98 -3.88
N ALA A 90 15.68 -14.94 -3.59
CA ALA A 90 16.17 -13.61 -3.21
C ALA A 90 16.33 -13.47 -1.68
N GLY A 91 15.94 -14.50 -0.92
CA GLY A 91 15.97 -14.50 0.55
C GLY A 91 15.01 -13.50 1.18
N VAL A 92 13.86 -13.20 0.55
CA VAL A 92 12.87 -12.26 1.10
C VAL A 92 12.28 -12.79 2.39
N GLU A 93 12.19 -11.93 3.41
CA GLU A 93 11.67 -12.24 4.75
C GLU A 93 10.29 -11.60 5.02
N LEU A 94 10.03 -10.45 4.39
CA LEU A 94 8.78 -9.71 4.48
C LEU A 94 8.33 -9.25 3.10
N VAL A 95 7.06 -9.42 2.79
CA VAL A 95 6.47 -8.93 1.53
C VAL A 95 5.58 -7.72 1.79
N VAL A 96 5.75 -6.67 0.98
CA VAL A 96 4.79 -5.59 0.85
C VAL A 96 3.89 -5.90 -0.35
N GLU A 97 2.64 -6.21 -0.08
CA GLU A 97 1.60 -6.47 -1.07
C GLU A 97 0.94 -5.15 -1.47
N SER A 98 1.30 -4.65 -2.66
CA SER A 98 0.87 -3.33 -3.15
C SER A 98 0.30 -3.36 -4.58
N THR A 99 -0.11 -4.54 -5.06
CA THR A 99 -0.81 -4.71 -6.33
C THR A 99 -2.23 -4.15 -6.28
N GLY A 100 -2.86 -4.19 -5.09
CA GLY A 100 -4.29 -3.94 -4.91
C GLY A 100 -5.19 -5.08 -5.37
N LEU A 101 -4.63 -6.22 -5.79
CA LEU A 101 -5.36 -7.42 -6.22
C LEU A 101 -5.53 -8.41 -5.07
N PHE A 102 -4.51 -8.55 -4.22
CA PHE A 102 -4.50 -9.51 -3.10
C PHE A 102 -4.88 -8.83 -1.78
N THR A 103 -6.05 -8.16 -1.75
CA THR A 103 -6.60 -7.52 -0.55
C THR A 103 -7.44 -8.46 0.31
N ASP A 104 -7.53 -9.73 -0.05
CA ASP A 104 -8.01 -10.79 0.84
C ASP A 104 -6.79 -11.49 1.42
N ALA A 105 -6.64 -11.51 2.74
CA ALA A 105 -5.50 -12.09 3.41
C ALA A 105 -5.37 -13.59 3.11
N ASN A 106 -6.46 -14.32 2.86
CA ASN A 106 -6.39 -15.72 2.47
C ASN A 106 -5.62 -15.91 1.15
N LEU A 107 -5.72 -14.96 0.23
CA LEU A 107 -4.95 -14.96 -1.02
C LEU A 107 -3.53 -14.43 -0.80
N ALA A 108 -3.38 -13.35 -0.02
CA ALA A 108 -2.07 -12.76 0.28
C ALA A 108 -1.15 -13.73 1.06
N ARG A 109 -1.73 -14.68 1.83
CA ARG A 109 -0.99 -15.78 2.46
C ARG A 109 -0.23 -16.65 1.47
N GLY A 110 -0.57 -16.62 0.17
CA GLY A 110 0.23 -17.26 -0.88
C GLY A 110 1.69 -16.79 -0.89
N HIS A 111 1.99 -15.58 -0.42
CA HIS A 111 3.39 -15.12 -0.30
C HIS A 111 4.17 -15.75 0.86
N LEU A 112 3.49 -16.29 1.88
CA LEU A 112 4.15 -16.90 3.02
C LEU A 112 4.85 -18.18 2.59
N GLY A 113 6.01 -18.45 3.20
CA GLY A 113 6.78 -19.65 2.90
C GLY A 113 7.99 -19.82 3.80
N ASP A 114 9.01 -20.50 3.28
CA ASP A 114 10.20 -20.87 4.06
C ASP A 114 10.96 -19.64 4.55
N THR A 115 11.08 -18.59 3.75
CA THR A 115 11.75 -17.34 4.12
C THR A 115 10.76 -16.24 4.51
N VAL A 116 9.66 -16.08 3.76
CA VAL A 116 8.69 -15.00 4.00
C VAL A 116 7.82 -15.33 5.21
N LYS A 117 7.99 -14.56 6.29
CA LYS A 117 7.25 -14.75 7.55
C LYS A 117 6.13 -13.75 7.77
N LYS A 118 6.14 -12.63 7.03
CA LYS A 118 5.19 -11.53 7.18
C LYS A 118 4.78 -10.97 5.82
N VAL A 119 3.52 -10.57 5.70
CA VAL A 119 2.98 -9.83 4.56
C VAL A 119 2.27 -8.58 5.08
N ILE A 120 2.59 -7.43 4.49
CA ILE A 120 1.90 -6.16 4.75
C ILE A 120 1.11 -5.78 3.50
N ILE A 121 -0.21 -5.78 3.59
CA ILE A 121 -1.12 -5.35 2.53
C ILE A 121 -1.22 -3.81 2.59
N SER A 122 -0.87 -3.12 1.52
CA SER A 122 -0.88 -1.66 1.44
C SER A 122 -2.27 -1.06 1.12
N ALA A 123 -3.32 -1.73 1.56
CA ALA A 123 -4.73 -1.39 1.32
C ALA A 123 -5.61 -1.99 2.44
N PRO A 124 -6.87 -1.51 2.60
CA PRO A 124 -7.83 -2.20 3.45
C PRO A 124 -8.00 -3.65 3.01
N ALA A 125 -7.88 -4.57 3.96
CA ALA A 125 -7.95 -5.99 3.68
C ALA A 125 -9.25 -6.62 4.21
N LYS A 126 -9.43 -7.89 3.91
CA LYS A 126 -10.38 -8.79 4.57
C LYS A 126 -9.64 -10.02 5.06
N ASN A 127 -10.11 -10.61 6.16
CA ASN A 127 -9.56 -11.83 6.76
C ASN A 127 -8.10 -11.69 7.23
N GLU A 128 -7.59 -10.47 7.31
CA GLU A 128 -6.28 -10.16 7.84
C GLU A 128 -6.21 -10.45 9.34
N ASP A 129 -4.99 -10.67 9.84
CA ASP A 129 -4.80 -10.95 11.26
C ASP A 129 -5.04 -9.68 12.09
N ILE A 130 -4.65 -8.52 11.55
CA ILE A 130 -4.87 -7.21 12.17
C ILE A 130 -4.79 -6.09 11.11
N THR A 131 -5.58 -5.03 11.29
CA THR A 131 -5.39 -3.75 10.62
C THR A 131 -4.66 -2.78 11.57
N VAL A 132 -3.52 -2.24 11.14
CA VAL A 132 -2.68 -1.36 11.96
C VAL A 132 -2.57 0.03 11.33
N VAL A 133 -2.72 1.06 12.17
CA VAL A 133 -2.28 2.43 11.90
C VAL A 133 -1.22 2.80 12.93
N GLN A 134 -0.03 3.14 12.42
CA GLN A 134 1.10 3.53 13.24
C GLN A 134 0.76 4.76 14.10
N GLY A 135 1.13 4.69 15.39
CA GLY A 135 0.82 5.75 16.37
C GLY A 135 -0.64 5.76 16.87
N VAL A 136 -1.48 4.80 16.48
CA VAL A 136 -2.87 4.69 16.97
C VAL A 136 -3.12 3.37 17.68
N ASN A 137 -2.86 2.24 17.03
CA ASN A 137 -3.10 0.89 17.57
C ASN A 137 -1.95 -0.09 17.30
N ALA A 138 -0.76 0.42 16.98
CA ALA A 138 0.41 -0.41 16.64
C ALA A 138 0.91 -1.24 17.82
N ASP A 139 0.57 -0.87 19.05
CA ASP A 139 0.80 -1.62 20.28
C ASP A 139 0.01 -2.94 20.35
N LEU A 140 -1.07 -3.07 19.56
CA LEU A 140 -1.85 -4.31 19.45
C LEU A 140 -1.20 -5.35 18.53
N TYR A 141 -0.12 -5.00 17.82
CA TYR A 141 0.55 -5.93 16.94
C TYR A 141 1.30 -7.01 17.73
N ASP A 142 0.83 -8.25 17.62
CA ASP A 142 1.51 -9.44 18.13
C ASP A 142 2.31 -10.15 17.02
N PRO A 143 3.65 -10.10 17.04
CA PRO A 143 4.47 -10.76 16.04
C PRO A 143 4.40 -12.30 16.08
N ALA A 144 3.92 -12.91 17.16
CA ALA A 144 3.75 -14.36 17.24
C ALA A 144 2.50 -14.85 16.49
N ASN A 145 1.46 -14.01 16.38
CA ASN A 145 0.16 -14.40 15.83
C ASN A 145 -0.22 -13.64 14.56
N HIS A 146 0.28 -12.42 14.35
CA HIS A 146 -0.11 -11.59 13.21
C HIS A 146 0.91 -11.68 12.08
N HIS A 147 0.57 -12.39 11.01
CA HIS A 147 1.46 -12.66 9.87
C HIS A 147 1.06 -11.93 8.59
N VAL A 148 -0.23 -11.68 8.39
CA VAL A 148 -0.76 -10.88 7.28
C VAL A 148 -1.49 -9.69 7.86
N ILE A 149 -0.91 -8.52 7.65
CA ILE A 149 -1.31 -7.26 8.30
C ILE A 149 -1.83 -6.32 7.23
N SER A 150 -2.98 -5.69 7.47
CA SER A 150 -3.42 -4.55 6.65
C SER A 150 -2.83 -3.25 7.20
N ASN A 151 -2.23 -2.45 6.31
CA ASN A 151 -1.83 -1.08 6.60
C ASN A 151 -2.95 -0.07 6.33
N ALA A 152 -4.21 -0.53 6.37
CA ALA A 152 -5.42 0.23 6.09
C ALA A 152 -5.36 0.99 4.75
N SER A 153 -6.07 2.12 4.64
CA SER A 153 -6.00 3.04 3.49
C SER A 153 -5.27 4.34 3.83
N CYS A 154 -4.89 5.10 2.81
CA CYS A 154 -4.38 6.46 2.94
C CYS A 154 -5.32 7.36 3.78
N THR A 155 -6.62 7.33 3.52
CA THR A 155 -7.60 8.11 4.30
C THR A 155 -7.70 7.63 5.75
N THR A 156 -7.62 6.30 6.00
CA THR A 156 -7.66 5.78 7.38
C THR A 156 -6.43 6.24 8.17
N ASN A 157 -5.24 6.18 7.57
CA ASN A 157 -4.01 6.68 8.18
C ASN A 157 -4.06 8.20 8.45
N GLY A 158 -4.65 9.00 7.55
CA GLY A 158 -4.81 10.43 7.77
C GLY A 158 -5.86 10.79 8.83
N LEU A 159 -6.92 9.99 8.96
CA LEU A 159 -8.05 10.27 9.86
C LEU A 159 -7.85 9.72 11.27
N ALA A 160 -7.25 8.54 11.42
CA ALA A 160 -7.21 7.83 12.69
C ALA A 160 -6.50 8.60 13.82
N PRO A 161 -5.36 9.27 13.62
CA PRO A 161 -4.72 10.05 14.68
C PRO A 161 -5.61 11.19 15.19
N VAL A 162 -6.29 11.90 14.29
CA VAL A 162 -7.20 13.00 14.65
C VAL A 162 -8.37 12.46 15.47
N VAL A 163 -8.97 11.35 15.02
CA VAL A 163 -10.08 10.70 15.73
C VAL A 163 -9.65 10.19 17.09
N LYS A 164 -8.44 9.62 17.21
CA LYS A 164 -7.92 9.13 18.50
C LYS A 164 -7.76 10.25 19.51
N VAL A 165 -7.17 11.38 19.11
CA VAL A 165 -7.03 12.56 19.99
C VAL A 165 -8.40 13.09 20.41
N LEU A 166 -9.35 13.21 19.49
CA LEU A 166 -10.69 13.69 19.82
C LEU A 166 -11.43 12.76 20.78
N LEU A 167 -11.36 11.45 20.52
CA LEU A 167 -11.99 10.44 21.35
C LEU A 167 -11.42 10.43 22.77
N ASP A 168 -10.09 10.41 22.90
CA ASP A 168 -9.42 10.27 24.20
C ASP A 168 -9.62 11.49 25.11
N ASN A 169 -9.69 12.68 24.53
CA ASN A 169 -9.73 13.93 25.30
C ASN A 169 -11.15 14.48 25.50
N PHE A 170 -12.05 14.24 24.54
CA PHE A 170 -13.37 14.88 24.53
C PHE A 170 -14.52 13.89 24.38
N GLY A 171 -14.23 12.66 23.94
CA GLY A 171 -15.25 11.73 23.47
C GLY A 171 -15.82 12.14 22.12
N ILE A 172 -16.43 11.18 21.43
CA ILE A 172 -17.16 11.40 20.18
C ILE A 172 -18.56 10.85 20.34
N VAL A 173 -19.58 11.67 20.04
CA VAL A 173 -20.99 11.24 20.01
C VAL A 173 -21.37 10.82 18.59
N LYS A 174 -21.21 11.73 17.63
CA LYS A 174 -21.38 11.50 16.19
C LYS A 174 -20.42 12.37 15.41
N ALA A 175 -19.96 11.90 14.26
CA ALA A 175 -19.17 12.68 13.32
C ALA A 175 -19.47 12.29 11.87
N GLN A 176 -19.27 13.25 10.96
CA GLN A 176 -19.24 13.01 9.54
C GLN A 176 -17.92 13.53 9.00
N MET A 177 -17.19 12.70 8.26
CA MET A 177 -15.95 13.11 7.61
C MET A 177 -16.16 13.25 6.11
N THR A 178 -15.47 14.22 5.53
CA THR A 178 -15.40 14.40 4.08
C THR A 178 -13.93 14.44 3.68
N THR A 179 -13.51 13.49 2.86
CA THR A 179 -12.17 13.53 2.27
C THR A 179 -12.24 14.15 0.87
N VAL A 180 -11.60 15.31 0.72
CA VAL A 180 -11.27 15.87 -0.59
C VAL A 180 -9.94 15.24 -0.99
N HIS A 181 -9.96 14.40 -2.01
CA HIS A 181 -8.90 13.44 -2.27
C HIS A 181 -8.43 13.55 -3.73
N SER A 182 -7.12 13.43 -3.98
CA SER A 182 -6.62 13.34 -5.36
C SER A 182 -7.29 12.18 -6.13
N TYR A 183 -7.45 12.30 -7.44
CA TYR A 183 -7.76 11.12 -8.26
C TYR A 183 -6.63 10.08 -8.17
N THR A 184 -6.98 8.81 -8.39
CA THR A 184 -6.05 7.66 -8.36
C THR A 184 -6.20 6.83 -9.63
N ASN A 185 -5.39 5.78 -9.77
CA ASN A 185 -5.40 4.88 -10.93
C ASN A 185 -6.74 4.15 -11.17
N THR A 186 -7.66 4.17 -10.21
CA THR A 186 -9.01 3.63 -10.36
C THR A 186 -9.94 4.54 -11.17
N GLN A 187 -9.69 5.86 -11.16
CA GLN A 187 -10.42 6.80 -12.01
C GLN A 187 -9.81 6.85 -13.42
N ARG A 188 -10.54 7.49 -14.34
CA ARG A 188 -10.29 7.40 -15.78
C ARG A 188 -9.70 8.69 -16.31
N VAL A 189 -8.76 8.57 -17.25
CA VAL A 189 -8.17 9.74 -17.92
C VAL A 189 -9.23 10.45 -18.78
N LEU A 190 -10.08 9.67 -19.45
CA LEU A 190 -11.18 10.14 -20.29
C LEU A 190 -12.48 9.43 -19.88
N ASP A 191 -13.61 9.97 -20.33
CA ASP A 191 -14.92 9.38 -20.09
C ASP A 191 -15.01 7.97 -20.72
N VAL A 192 -15.31 6.95 -19.91
CA VAL A 192 -15.44 5.55 -20.36
C VAL A 192 -16.57 4.83 -19.61
N ALA A 193 -17.06 3.74 -20.19
CA ALA A 193 -18.06 2.89 -19.54
C ALA A 193 -17.53 2.35 -18.20
N HIS A 194 -18.35 2.48 -17.15
CA HIS A 194 -18.01 2.03 -15.80
C HIS A 194 -19.27 1.65 -15.02
N LYS A 195 -19.14 0.72 -14.07
CA LYS A 195 -20.27 0.28 -13.22
C LYS A 195 -20.79 1.42 -12.35
N ASP A 196 -19.88 2.18 -11.74
CA ASP A 196 -20.20 3.47 -11.15
C ASP A 196 -20.06 4.56 -12.22
N ILE A 197 -21.20 5.14 -12.61
CA ILE A 197 -21.28 6.17 -13.65
C ILE A 197 -20.45 7.43 -13.34
N ARG A 198 -20.16 7.69 -12.06
CA ARG A 198 -19.36 8.85 -11.63
C ARG A 198 -17.88 8.60 -11.87
N GLU A 199 -17.43 7.38 -11.61
CA GLU A 199 -16.03 6.97 -11.87
C GLU A 199 -15.71 6.75 -13.34
N GLY A 200 -16.74 6.62 -14.19
CA GLY A 200 -16.59 6.63 -15.63
C GLY A 200 -16.22 8.00 -16.20
N ARG A 201 -16.14 9.06 -15.39
CA ARG A 201 -15.84 10.44 -15.85
C ARG A 201 -14.33 10.73 -15.81
N ALA A 202 -13.90 11.64 -16.68
CA ALA A 202 -12.53 12.13 -16.78
C ALA A 202 -12.09 12.79 -15.46
N ALA A 203 -11.11 12.18 -14.81
CA ALA A 203 -10.73 12.49 -13.43
C ALA A 203 -10.17 13.90 -13.26
N ALA A 204 -9.36 14.36 -14.23
CA ALA A 204 -8.68 15.65 -14.19
C ALA A 204 -9.59 16.85 -14.55
N LEU A 205 -10.89 16.62 -14.80
CA LEU A 205 -11.85 17.65 -15.19
C LEU A 205 -13.08 17.72 -14.27
N ASN A 206 -13.16 16.87 -13.25
CA ASN A 206 -14.37 16.71 -12.45
C ASN A 206 -14.08 16.62 -10.95
N ILE A 207 -15.04 17.10 -10.16
CA ILE A 207 -15.20 16.66 -8.77
C ILE A 207 -16.07 15.40 -8.83
N ILE A 208 -15.51 14.25 -8.47
CA ILE A 208 -16.19 12.94 -8.55
C ILE A 208 -16.56 12.47 -7.14
N PRO A 209 -17.85 12.49 -6.76
CA PRO A 209 -18.29 11.95 -5.48
C PRO A 209 -18.11 10.43 -5.45
N PHE A 210 -17.52 9.92 -4.38
CA PHE A 210 -17.16 8.51 -4.21
C PHE A 210 -17.49 8.02 -2.80
N THR A 211 -17.80 6.73 -2.68
CA THR A 211 -18.05 6.10 -1.38
C THR A 211 -16.74 5.69 -0.74
N THR A 212 -16.38 6.30 0.39
CA THR A 212 -15.14 5.94 1.10
C THR A 212 -15.34 4.78 2.07
N GLY A 213 -14.42 3.81 2.03
CA GLY A 213 -14.37 2.74 3.02
C GLY A 213 -13.73 3.15 4.35
N ALA A 214 -13.18 4.36 4.45
CA ALA A 214 -12.33 4.74 5.59
C ALA A 214 -13.10 4.79 6.92
N ALA A 215 -14.35 5.29 6.93
CA ALA A 215 -15.16 5.27 8.15
C ALA A 215 -15.44 3.83 8.62
N LYS A 216 -15.66 2.90 7.69
CA LYS A 216 -15.84 1.47 7.98
C LYS A 216 -14.56 0.77 8.42
N ALA A 217 -13.41 1.15 7.87
CA ALA A 217 -12.11 0.61 8.25
C ALA A 217 -11.62 1.16 9.59
N LEU A 218 -12.04 2.38 9.95
CA LEU A 218 -11.57 3.05 11.16
C LEU A 218 -11.97 2.32 12.43
N LYS A 219 -13.12 1.63 12.46
CA LYS A 219 -13.53 0.81 13.61
C LYS A 219 -12.62 -0.40 13.85
N LEU A 220 -11.90 -0.88 12.82
CA LEU A 220 -10.90 -1.94 12.98
C LEU A 220 -9.66 -1.44 13.71
N VAL A 221 -9.42 -0.13 13.65
CA VAL A 221 -8.27 0.55 14.27
C VAL A 221 -8.64 1.12 15.63
N ILE A 222 -9.84 1.68 15.77
CA ILE A 222 -10.37 2.31 16.99
C ILE A 222 -11.80 1.79 17.22
N PRO A 223 -11.99 0.63 17.87
CA PRO A 223 -13.31 0.00 18.00
C PRO A 223 -14.39 0.90 18.64
N GLU A 224 -14.01 1.82 19.53
CA GLU A 224 -14.89 2.71 20.28
C GLU A 224 -15.66 3.72 19.42
N ILE A 225 -15.28 3.87 18.14
CA ILE A 225 -15.96 4.74 17.18
C ILE A 225 -17.01 4.01 16.32
N GLU A 226 -17.21 2.71 16.53
CA GLU A 226 -18.20 1.95 15.78
C GLU A 226 -19.60 2.59 15.87
N GLY A 227 -20.21 2.83 14.70
CA GLY A 227 -21.52 3.48 14.59
C GLY A 227 -21.54 4.99 14.84
N LYS A 228 -20.41 5.62 15.17
CA LYS A 228 -20.32 7.05 15.49
C LYS A 228 -19.87 7.91 14.31
N ILE A 229 -19.12 7.34 13.37
CA ILE A 229 -18.52 8.09 12.27
C ILE A 229 -18.94 7.48 10.93
N ASP A 230 -19.35 8.33 10.01
CA ASP A 230 -19.54 7.99 8.59
C ASP A 230 -18.84 9.04 7.71
N GLY A 231 -18.76 8.82 6.39
CA GLY A 231 -18.15 9.82 5.53
C GLY A 231 -18.31 9.67 4.04
N LEU A 232 -17.92 10.73 3.36
CA LEU A 232 -17.96 10.89 1.91
C LEU A 232 -16.56 11.16 1.38
N ALA A 233 -16.33 10.81 0.11
CA ALA A 233 -15.14 11.22 -0.63
C ALA A 233 -15.51 12.02 -1.86
N TYR A 234 -14.66 12.97 -2.22
CA TYR A 234 -14.71 13.70 -3.47
C TYR A 234 -13.34 13.62 -4.12
N ARG A 235 -13.24 12.96 -5.27
CA ARG A 235 -12.00 12.97 -6.06
C ARG A 235 -11.91 14.26 -6.84
N VAL A 236 -10.77 14.93 -6.78
CA VAL A 236 -10.52 16.21 -7.45
C VAL A 236 -9.20 16.18 -8.23
N PRO A 237 -9.06 17.02 -9.28
CA PRO A 237 -7.80 17.25 -10.00
C PRO A 237 -6.73 17.87 -9.11
#